data_AF-A0A9P6C323-F1
#
_entry.id   AF-A0A9P6C323-F1
#
_cell.length_a   1.000
_cell.length_b   1.000
_cell.length_c   1.000
_cell.angle_alpha   90.00
_cell.angle_beta   90.00
_cell.angle_gamma   90.00
#
_symmetry.space_group_name_H-M   'P 1'
#
loop_
_entity.id
_entity.type
_entity.pdbx_description
1 polymer ?
#
loop_
_entity_poly.entity_id
_entity_poly.type
_entity_poly.pdbx_seq_one_letter_code
_entity_poly.pdbx_strand_id
1 'polypeptide(L)'
;MTKRVSLKGVSSVFVNKALWRILQDTSKKASRSNPHSRAKSVKNSTLMITSLPYDIIYEIALNLDCPSISALRLTCKTFYDFTKIRQIWYGFIRDLRGEHGAFTGGELGTYTLEELERWVSLRQRARDVWGGERATHFRTRVATFPTSTLGLCEFLPGGRWLILSSLRNLYGFDLDSRARAPEPEILVARTQGIVKYSKPWVDRSSDRLTVRVAAWVQPPGEVYLMLLQNHRSVNLIDSRPTGGCSRA
;
A
#
# COMPACT_ATOMS: atom_id res chain seq x y z
N MET A 1 23.95 28.25 2.86
CA MET A 1 24.19 26.98 2.14
C MET A 1 24.41 25.88 3.17
N THR A 2 23.37 25.10 3.48
CA THR A 2 23.40 24.08 4.54
C THR A 2 23.65 22.71 3.91
N LYS A 3 24.84 22.13 4.12
CA LYS A 3 25.17 20.77 3.64
C LYS A 3 24.35 19.75 4.45
N ARG A 4 23.35 19.12 3.83
CA ARG A 4 22.73 17.89 4.34
C ARG A 4 23.70 16.74 4.16
N VAL A 5 24.18 16.18 5.27
CA VAL A 5 24.95 14.93 5.28
C VAL A 5 23.97 13.78 5.04
N SER A 6 24.12 13.07 3.91
CA SER A 6 23.30 11.91 3.59
C SER A 6 23.89 10.68 4.27
N LEU A 7 23.23 10.17 5.32
CA LEU A 7 23.56 8.91 5.98
C LEU A 7 23.02 7.68 5.23
N LYS A 8 23.04 7.71 3.88
CA LYS A 8 22.73 6.53 3.06
C LYS A 8 23.94 5.59 3.07
N GLY A 9 24.05 4.74 4.08
CA GLY A 9 25.15 3.76 4.14
C GLY A 9 25.22 2.96 5.43
N VAL A 10 24.60 3.43 6.51
CA VAL A 10 24.42 2.59 7.70
C VAL A 10 23.21 1.69 7.44
N SER A 11 23.45 0.39 7.26
CA SER A 11 22.39 -0.59 7.10
C SER A 11 21.37 -0.43 8.23
N SER A 12 20.10 -0.14 7.87
CA SER A 12 18.98 0.02 8.82
C SER A 12 18.86 -1.18 9.77
N VAL A 13 19.31 -2.35 9.31
CA VAL A 13 19.41 -3.59 10.07
C VAL A 13 20.30 -3.44 11.31
N PHE A 14 21.41 -2.70 11.22
CA PHE A 14 22.38 -2.57 12.32
C PHE A 14 21.87 -1.63 13.41
N VAL A 15 21.25 -0.51 13.03
CA VAL A 15 20.63 0.44 13.96
C VAL A 15 19.45 -0.22 14.68
N ASN A 16 18.59 -0.94 13.96
CA ASN A 16 17.49 -1.70 14.54
C ASN A 16 17.99 -2.73 15.56
N LYS A 17 19.05 -3.49 15.26
CA LYS A 17 19.57 -4.54 16.15
C LYS A 17 20.20 -3.97 17.43
N ALA A 18 20.86 -2.82 17.36
CA ALA A 18 21.42 -2.14 18.53
C ALA A 18 20.32 -1.58 19.43
N LEU A 19 19.32 -0.91 18.85
CA LEU A 19 18.15 -0.40 19.58
C LEU A 19 17.38 -1.53 20.27
N TRP A 20 17.17 -2.65 19.58
CA TRP A 20 16.51 -3.83 20.14
C TRP A 20 17.25 -4.43 21.34
N ARG A 21 18.60 -4.48 21.31
CA ARG A 21 19.38 -4.94 22.47
C ARG A 21 19.24 -4.03 23.67
N ILE A 22 19.27 -2.71 23.45
CA ILE A 22 19.08 -1.72 24.53
C ILE A 22 17.68 -1.87 25.16
N LEU A 23 16.65 -2.09 24.34
CA LEU A 23 15.28 -2.30 24.84
C LEU A 23 15.10 -3.63 25.59
N GLN A 24 15.75 -4.72 25.16
CA GLN A 24 15.67 -6.01 25.86
C GLN A 24 16.43 -6.03 27.19
N ASP A 25 17.59 -5.37 27.25
CA ASP A 25 18.42 -5.33 28.46
C ASP A 25 17.79 -4.49 29.58
N THR A 26 17.00 -3.47 29.24
CA THR A 26 16.25 -2.68 30.23
C THR A 26 15.08 -3.46 30.83
N SER A 27 14.41 -4.32 30.04
CA SER A 27 13.30 -5.16 30.51
C SER A 27 13.75 -6.30 31.44
N LYS A 28 14.85 -7.00 31.12
CA LYS A 28 15.34 -8.15 31.93
C LYS A 28 15.93 -7.74 33.28
N LYS A 29 16.48 -6.52 33.40
CA LYS A 29 17.05 -6.05 34.68
C LYS A 29 16.00 -5.70 35.73
N ALA A 30 14.73 -5.49 35.34
CA ALA A 30 13.65 -5.17 36.28
C ALA A 30 13.15 -6.38 37.10
N SER A 31 13.51 -7.62 36.74
CA SER A 31 12.91 -8.85 37.32
C SER A 31 13.87 -9.72 38.15
N ARG A 32 15.15 -9.33 38.32
CA ARG A 32 16.13 -10.11 39.10
C ARG A 32 17.01 -9.21 39.97
N SER A 33 16.50 -8.72 41.10
CA SER A 33 17.35 -8.18 42.17
C SER A 33 17.24 -9.07 43.42
N ASN A 34 18.25 -9.91 43.63
CA ASN A 34 18.46 -10.72 44.82
C ASN A 34 19.10 -9.84 45.93
N PRO A 35 18.55 -9.75 47.15
CA PRO A 35 18.87 -8.67 48.10
C PRO A 35 20.21 -8.76 48.88
N HIS A 36 21.17 -9.63 48.53
CA HIS A 36 22.29 -9.96 49.44
C HIS A 36 23.74 -9.75 48.97
N SER A 37 24.03 -8.95 47.93
CA SER A 37 25.42 -8.54 47.65
C SER A 37 25.58 -7.02 47.63
N ARG A 38 26.16 -6.48 48.71
CA ARG A 38 26.42 -5.05 48.93
C ARG A 38 27.72 -4.63 48.24
N ALA A 39 27.76 -4.70 46.91
CA ALA A 39 28.79 -4.02 46.11
C ALA A 39 28.28 -2.61 45.76
N LYS A 40 29.12 -1.58 45.91
CA LYS A 40 28.81 -0.18 45.58
C LYS A 40 28.45 -0.09 44.09
N SER A 41 27.14 -0.11 43.80
CA SER A 41 26.57 -0.01 42.46
C SER A 41 26.88 1.36 41.88
N VAL A 42 27.76 1.40 40.87
CA VAL A 42 27.96 2.58 40.02
C VAL A 42 26.61 2.91 39.41
N LYS A 43 26.06 4.10 39.74
CA LYS A 43 24.84 4.63 39.14
C LYS A 43 25.14 4.91 37.66
N ASN A 44 25.04 3.88 36.83
CA ASN A 44 24.93 4.07 35.40
C ASN A 44 23.59 4.76 35.16
N SER A 45 23.63 6.08 35.02
CA SER A 45 22.51 6.89 34.55
C SER A 45 22.15 6.39 33.16
N THR A 46 21.27 5.40 33.08
CA THR A 46 20.68 4.95 31.82
C THR A 46 19.97 6.15 31.22
N LEU A 47 20.58 6.71 30.17
CA LEU A 47 19.98 7.75 29.35
C LEU A 47 18.62 7.21 28.87
N MET A 48 17.55 7.77 29.40
CA MET A 48 16.22 7.42 28.95
C MET A 48 16.00 8.12 27.61
N ILE A 49 15.71 7.34 26.58
CA ILE A 49 15.42 7.88 25.24
C ILE A 49 14.26 8.91 25.26
N THR A 50 13.37 8.82 26.25
CA THR A 50 12.27 9.77 26.49
C THR A 50 12.74 11.12 27.03
N SER A 51 13.99 11.26 27.49
CA SER A 51 14.56 12.54 27.89
C SER A 51 15.19 13.30 26.72
N LEU A 52 15.21 12.72 25.51
CA LEU A 52 15.69 13.42 24.32
C LEU A 52 14.69 14.49 23.88
N PRO A 53 15.16 15.59 23.26
CA PRO A 53 14.27 16.56 22.63
C PRO A 53 13.36 15.90 21.59
N TYR A 54 12.13 16.40 21.49
CA TYR A 54 11.09 15.83 20.63
C TYR A 54 11.52 15.70 19.16
N ASP A 55 12.23 16.70 18.64
CA ASP A 55 12.72 16.71 17.25
C ASP A 55 13.71 15.58 16.97
N ILE A 56 14.53 15.21 17.96
CA ILE A 56 15.48 14.10 17.84
C ILE A 56 14.74 12.77 17.81
N ILE A 57 13.72 12.60 18.67
CA ILE A 57 12.86 11.42 18.66
C ILE A 57 12.14 11.29 17.31
N TYR A 58 11.71 12.42 16.74
CA TYR A 58 11.08 12.48 15.41
C TYR A 58 12.00 12.05 14.29
N GLU A 59 13.21 12.59 14.23
CA GLU A 59 14.19 12.18 13.23
C GLU A 59 14.55 10.69 13.39
N ILE A 60 14.68 10.17 14.62
CA ILE A 60 14.87 8.74 14.84
C ILE A 60 13.70 7.95 14.27
N ALA A 61 12.46 8.33 14.60
CA ALA A 61 11.26 7.62 14.15
C ALA A 61 11.09 7.60 12.63
N LEU A 62 11.43 8.69 11.93
CA LEU A 62 11.39 8.75 10.47
C LEU A 62 12.37 7.77 9.78
N ASN A 63 13.39 7.29 10.51
CA ASN A 63 14.37 6.34 10.00
C ASN A 63 14.14 4.90 10.49
N LEU A 64 13.12 4.67 11.32
CA LEU A 64 12.71 3.34 11.74
C LEU A 64 11.83 2.69 10.66
N ASP A 65 11.86 1.37 10.58
CA ASP A 65 10.90 0.61 9.77
C ASP A 65 9.53 0.52 10.47
N CYS A 66 8.51 0.09 9.72
CA CYS A 66 7.15 -0.04 10.25
C CYS A 66 7.07 -1.01 11.45
N PRO A 67 7.75 -2.18 11.45
CA PRO A 67 7.80 -3.05 12.63
C PRO A 67 8.39 -2.36 13.86
N SER A 68 9.49 -1.63 13.73
CA SER A 68 10.12 -0.90 14.84
C SER A 68 9.24 0.23 15.36
N ILE A 69 8.51 0.96 14.51
CA ILE A 69 7.54 1.96 14.97
C ILE A 69 6.37 1.30 15.73
N SER A 70 5.90 0.16 15.25
CA SER A 70 4.85 -0.60 15.94
C SER A 70 5.33 -1.08 17.31
N ALA A 71 6.58 -1.55 17.42
CA ALA A 71 7.19 -1.92 18.68
C ALA A 71 7.37 -0.70 19.61
N LEU A 72 7.84 0.43 19.08
CA LEU A 72 8.03 1.68 19.81
C LEU A 72 6.71 2.12 20.49
N ARG A 73 5.59 2.02 19.79
CA ARG A 73 4.25 2.33 20.30
C ARG A 73 3.85 1.50 21.52
N LEU A 74 4.37 0.28 21.65
CA LEU A 74 4.07 -0.63 22.76
C LEU A 74 4.95 -0.40 24.00
N THR A 75 5.97 0.46 23.91
CA THR A 75 6.93 0.63 25.00
C THR A 75 6.44 1.57 26.11
N CYS A 76 5.91 2.76 25.78
CA CYS A 76 5.38 3.71 26.75
C CYS A 76 4.37 4.69 26.12
N LYS A 77 3.61 5.40 26.97
CA LYS A 77 2.59 6.37 26.52
C LYS A 77 3.18 7.50 25.67
N THR A 78 4.33 8.05 26.04
CA THR A 78 4.98 9.12 25.26
C THR A 78 5.27 8.69 23.84
N PHE A 79 5.79 7.48 23.65
CA PHE A 79 6.03 6.94 22.32
C PHE A 79 4.75 6.56 21.60
N TYR A 80 3.74 6.08 22.30
CA TYR A 80 2.41 5.89 21.72
C TYR A 80 1.88 7.20 21.11
N ASP A 81 1.87 8.27 21.90
CA ASP A 81 1.43 9.60 21.46
C ASP A 81 2.32 10.12 20.32
N PHE A 82 3.61 9.83 20.37
CA PHE A 82 4.56 10.16 19.31
C PHE A 82 4.22 9.51 17.96
N THR A 83 3.85 8.22 17.98
CA THR A 83 3.44 7.52 16.75
C THR A 83 2.13 8.03 16.17
N LYS A 84 1.40 8.91 16.86
CA LYS A 84 0.19 9.56 16.33
C LYS A 84 0.48 10.74 15.40
N ILE A 85 1.75 11.08 15.16
CA ILE A 85 2.12 12.09 14.17
C ILE A 85 1.91 11.54 12.75
N ARG A 86 1.06 12.21 11.96
CA ARG A 86 0.70 11.78 10.59
C ARG A 86 1.89 11.67 9.64
N GLN A 87 2.88 12.55 9.80
CA GLN A 87 4.05 12.66 8.95
C GLN A 87 4.90 11.38 8.97
N ILE A 88 4.93 10.67 10.11
CA ILE A 88 5.60 9.37 10.24
C ILE A 88 4.96 8.38 9.25
N TRP A 89 3.63 8.28 9.27
CA TRP A 89 2.88 7.39 8.37
C TRP A 89 2.96 7.82 6.91
N TYR A 90 2.98 9.12 6.62
CA TYR A 90 3.24 9.61 5.26
C TYR A 90 4.60 9.18 4.73
N GLY A 91 5.64 9.18 5.59
CA GLY A 91 6.96 8.65 5.25
C GLY A 91 6.87 7.21 4.78
N PHE A 92 6.27 6.33 5.60
CA PHE A 92 6.07 4.93 5.24
C PHE A 92 5.28 4.73 3.95
N ILE A 93 4.20 5.48 3.77
CA ILE A 93 3.37 5.35 2.57
C ILE A 93 4.14 5.79 1.32
N ARG A 94 4.95 6.84 1.42
CA ARG A 94 5.81 7.30 0.32
C ARG A 94 6.84 6.24 -0.05
N ASP A 95 7.47 5.62 0.94
CA ASP A 95 8.48 4.59 0.70
C ASP A 95 7.84 3.34 0.07
N LEU A 96 6.68 2.90 0.61
CA LEU A 96 5.89 1.80 0.04
C LEU A 96 5.44 2.08 -1.41
N ARG A 97 5.07 3.33 -1.74
CA ARG A 97 4.71 3.74 -3.10
C ARG A 97 5.87 3.61 -4.06
N GLY A 98 7.08 4.03 -3.64
CA GLY A 98 8.28 3.98 -4.46
C GLY A 98 8.73 2.56 -4.80
N GLU A 99 8.58 1.63 -3.85
CA GLU A 99 9.04 0.25 -4.04
C GLU A 99 8.07 -0.62 -4.86
N HIS A 100 6.73 -0.44 -4.71
CA HIS A 100 5.74 -1.40 -5.21
C HIS A 100 4.65 -0.77 -6.11
N GLY A 101 4.81 0.47 -6.56
CA GLY A 101 3.77 1.17 -7.35
C GLY A 101 2.47 1.31 -6.58
N ALA A 102 2.57 1.43 -5.26
CA ALA A 102 1.51 1.04 -4.36
C ALA A 102 0.53 2.19 -4.12
N PHE A 103 -0.55 2.28 -4.92
CA PHE A 103 -1.48 3.42 -4.88
C PHE A 103 -2.25 3.53 -3.56
N THR A 104 -2.40 4.75 -3.05
CA THR A 104 -3.50 5.07 -2.13
C THR A 104 -4.66 5.58 -2.96
N GLY A 105 -5.87 5.22 -2.58
CA GLY A 105 -7.10 5.59 -3.27
C GLY A 105 -7.40 7.08 -3.44
N GLY A 106 -6.62 7.96 -2.81
CA GLY A 106 -6.75 9.40 -2.92
C GLY A 106 -5.53 10.12 -2.36
N GLU A 107 -5.65 11.43 -2.21
CA GLU A 107 -4.63 12.28 -1.59
C GLU A 107 -4.44 11.92 -0.10
N LEU A 108 -3.18 11.80 0.34
CA LEU A 108 -2.82 11.41 1.71
C LEU A 108 -3.43 12.35 2.77
N GLY A 109 -3.60 13.63 2.44
CA GLY A 109 -4.19 14.64 3.30
C GLY A 109 -5.62 14.32 3.76
N THR A 110 -6.37 13.56 2.96
CA THR A 110 -7.78 13.26 3.22
C THR A 110 -7.99 12.09 4.17
N TYR A 111 -6.99 11.24 4.38
CA TYR A 111 -7.11 10.07 5.25
C TYR A 111 -7.12 10.47 6.72
N THR A 112 -7.86 9.78 7.58
CA THR A 112 -7.65 9.92 9.03
C THR A 112 -6.34 9.25 9.44
N LEU A 113 -5.86 9.55 10.63
CA LEU A 113 -4.63 8.93 11.13
C LEU A 113 -4.78 7.40 11.23
N GLU A 114 -5.94 6.95 11.69
CA GLU A 114 -6.30 5.53 11.85
C GLU A 114 -6.29 4.82 10.49
N GLU A 115 -6.75 5.49 9.43
CA GLU A 115 -6.73 4.93 8.09
C GLU A 115 -5.31 4.83 7.53
N LEU A 116 -4.44 5.82 7.79
CA LEU A 116 -3.03 5.76 7.40
C LEU A 116 -2.32 4.61 8.11
N GLU A 117 -2.51 4.50 9.44
CA GLU A 117 -2.00 3.39 10.26
C GLU A 117 -2.45 2.03 9.71
N ARG A 118 -3.75 1.90 9.46
CA ARG A 118 -4.36 0.69 8.92
C ARG A 118 -3.78 0.35 7.55
N TRP A 119 -3.63 1.34 6.67
CA TRP A 119 -3.12 1.13 5.31
C TRP A 119 -1.68 0.60 5.32
N VAL A 120 -0.81 1.22 6.12
CA VAL A 120 0.58 0.76 6.26
C VAL A 120 0.63 -0.64 6.85
N SER A 121 -0.16 -0.91 7.90
CA SER A 121 -0.21 -2.22 8.55
C SER A 121 -0.69 -3.32 7.62
N LEU A 122 -1.71 -3.07 6.80
CA LEU A 122 -2.21 -4.03 5.81
C LEU A 122 -1.17 -4.36 4.74
N ARG A 123 -0.45 -3.36 4.25
CA ARG A 123 0.61 -3.53 3.26
C ARG A 123 1.80 -4.31 3.82
N GLN A 124 2.20 -4.01 5.07
CA GLN A 124 3.26 -4.75 5.73
C GLN A 124 2.85 -6.22 5.92
N ARG A 125 1.64 -6.48 6.42
CA ARG A 125 1.13 -7.85 6.55
C ARG A 125 1.09 -8.57 5.20
N ALA A 126 0.64 -7.90 4.14
CA ALA A 126 0.64 -8.48 2.80
C ALA A 126 2.05 -8.84 2.33
N ARG A 127 3.04 -7.97 2.57
CA ARG A 127 4.45 -8.24 2.32
C ARG A 127 4.95 -9.45 3.11
N ASP A 128 4.66 -9.53 4.40
CA ASP A 128 5.11 -10.65 5.24
C ASP A 128 4.48 -11.97 4.79
N VAL A 129 3.19 -11.93 4.40
CA VAL A 129 2.45 -13.09 3.88
C VAL A 129 3.01 -13.54 2.53
N TRP A 130 3.32 -12.61 1.62
CA TRP A 130 3.86 -12.94 0.30
C TRP A 130 5.35 -13.28 0.30
N GLY A 131 6.13 -12.72 1.22
CA GLY A 131 7.56 -12.99 1.35
C GLY A 131 7.90 -14.21 2.20
N GLY A 132 6.93 -14.77 2.92
CA GLY A 132 7.14 -15.97 3.72
C GLY A 132 7.23 -17.24 2.89
N GLU A 133 7.95 -18.24 3.39
CA GLU A 133 8.02 -19.59 2.79
C GLU A 133 6.70 -20.37 2.87
N ARG A 134 5.73 -19.87 3.64
CA ARG A 134 4.42 -20.51 3.78
C ARG A 134 3.68 -20.40 2.46
N ALA A 135 3.25 -21.55 1.93
CA ALA A 135 2.35 -21.61 0.80
C ALA A 135 1.11 -20.75 1.10
N THR A 136 0.98 -19.65 0.36
CA THR A 136 -0.19 -18.79 0.44
C THR A 136 -1.32 -19.46 -0.32
N HIS A 137 -2.42 -19.74 0.37
CA HIS A 137 -3.61 -20.26 -0.28
C HIS A 137 -4.32 -19.11 -1.01
N PHE A 138 -4.06 -18.99 -2.31
CA PHE A 138 -4.79 -18.07 -3.16
C PHE A 138 -6.21 -18.59 -3.39
N ARG A 139 -7.20 -17.71 -3.21
CA ARG A 139 -8.57 -18.00 -3.64
C ARG A 139 -8.61 -17.87 -5.16
N THR A 140 -8.49 -19.00 -5.84
CA THR A 140 -8.71 -19.05 -7.29
C THR A 140 -10.20 -18.88 -7.57
N ARG A 141 -10.53 -17.93 -8.45
CA ARG A 141 -11.90 -17.74 -8.95
C ARG A 141 -11.87 -17.93 -10.46
N VAL A 142 -12.79 -18.75 -10.96
CA VAL A 142 -13.01 -18.88 -12.39
C VAL A 142 -14.08 -17.88 -12.76
N ALA A 143 -13.72 -16.90 -13.57
CA ALA A 143 -14.67 -15.99 -14.20
C ALA A 143 -15.00 -16.54 -15.59
N THR A 144 -16.28 -16.78 -15.86
CA THR A 144 -16.77 -17.18 -17.17
C THR A 144 -16.95 -15.96 -18.05
N PHE A 145 -16.32 -15.97 -19.22
CA PHE A 145 -16.41 -14.91 -20.20
C PHE A 145 -17.32 -15.33 -21.35
N PRO A 146 -18.28 -14.48 -21.76
CA PRO A 146 -19.19 -14.80 -22.84
C PRO A 146 -18.52 -14.77 -24.23
N THR A 147 -17.24 -14.39 -24.33
CA THR A 147 -16.50 -14.25 -25.59
C THR A 147 -15.18 -15.02 -25.55
N SER A 148 -14.85 -15.69 -26.65
CA SER A 148 -13.63 -16.50 -26.80
C SER A 148 -12.33 -15.70 -26.97
N THR A 149 -12.42 -14.42 -27.33
CA THR A 149 -11.25 -13.55 -27.56
C THR A 149 -11.16 -12.45 -26.50
N LEU A 150 -10.14 -12.55 -25.64
CA LEU A 150 -9.73 -11.48 -24.71
C LEU A 150 -8.71 -10.58 -25.40
N GLY A 151 -8.92 -9.27 -25.34
CA GLY A 151 -7.98 -8.27 -25.85
C GLY A 151 -7.05 -7.76 -24.77
N LEU A 152 -7.62 -7.12 -23.74
CA LEU A 152 -6.90 -6.53 -22.60
C LEU A 152 -7.28 -7.25 -21.32
N CYS A 153 -6.30 -7.43 -20.43
CA CYS A 153 -6.49 -7.92 -19.07
C CYS A 153 -5.62 -7.10 -18.13
N GLU A 154 -6.23 -6.24 -17.31
CA GLU A 154 -5.48 -5.29 -16.50
C GLU A 154 -6.15 -4.98 -15.17
N PHE A 155 -5.34 -4.87 -14.11
CA PHE A 155 -5.83 -4.40 -12.82
C PHE A 155 -5.87 -2.88 -12.77
N LEU A 156 -6.98 -2.34 -12.26
CA LEU A 156 -7.04 -0.92 -11.95
C LEU A 156 -6.12 -0.57 -10.78
N PRO A 157 -5.60 0.67 -10.74
CA PRO A 157 -4.83 1.15 -9.59
C PRO A 157 -5.61 0.93 -8.29
N GLY A 158 -4.96 0.26 -7.32
CA GLY A 158 -5.59 -0.19 -6.08
C GLY A 158 -5.87 -1.70 -6.04
N GLY A 159 -5.86 -2.39 -7.18
CA GLY A 159 -5.85 -3.86 -7.27
C GLY A 159 -7.18 -4.55 -6.97
N ARG A 160 -8.24 -3.80 -6.63
CA ARG A 160 -9.58 -4.35 -6.36
C ARG A 160 -10.32 -4.76 -7.63
N TRP A 161 -10.13 -4.00 -8.70
CA TRP A 161 -10.90 -4.17 -9.93
C TRP A 161 -9.99 -4.76 -11.02
N LEU A 162 -10.47 -5.80 -11.69
CA LEU A 162 -9.85 -6.35 -12.89
C LEU A 162 -10.71 -5.93 -14.10
N ILE A 163 -10.08 -5.26 -15.06
CA ILE A 163 -10.69 -4.87 -16.32
C ILE A 163 -10.29 -5.85 -17.39
N LEU A 164 -11.29 -6.29 -18.14
CA LEU A 164 -11.10 -7.22 -19.24
C LEU A 164 -11.80 -6.66 -20.47
N SER A 165 -11.09 -6.61 -21.59
CA SER A 165 -11.68 -6.20 -22.86
C SER A 165 -11.89 -7.40 -23.77
N SER A 166 -12.97 -7.34 -24.53
CA SER A 166 -13.26 -8.19 -25.68
C SER A 166 -13.43 -7.29 -26.90
N LEU A 167 -13.59 -7.89 -28.09
CA LEU A 167 -13.84 -7.14 -29.32
C LEU A 167 -15.04 -6.17 -29.23
N ARG A 168 -16.05 -6.53 -28.44
CA ARG A 168 -17.32 -5.79 -28.35
C ARG A 168 -17.53 -5.11 -27.00
N ASN A 169 -17.01 -5.66 -25.92
CA ASN A 169 -17.37 -5.21 -24.57
C ASN A 169 -16.15 -5.02 -23.69
N LEU A 170 -16.26 -4.09 -22.75
CA LEU A 170 -15.36 -3.95 -21.61
C LEU A 170 -16.07 -4.42 -20.35
N TYR A 171 -15.42 -5.29 -19.60
CA TYR A 171 -15.93 -5.89 -18.38
C TYR A 171 -15.10 -5.44 -17.18
N GLY A 172 -15.77 -5.23 -16.05
CA GLY A 172 -15.15 -4.97 -14.75
C GLY A 172 -15.49 -6.08 -13.76
N PHE A 173 -14.48 -6.58 -13.06
CA PHE A 173 -14.65 -7.57 -11.98
C PHE A 173 -14.25 -6.96 -10.65
N ASP A 174 -15.18 -6.97 -9.71
CA ASP A 174 -14.88 -6.68 -8.31
C ASP A 174 -14.27 -7.91 -7.64
N LEU A 175 -12.98 -7.88 -7.36
CA LEU A 175 -12.25 -8.98 -6.74
C LEU A 175 -12.53 -9.08 -5.24
N ASP A 176 -12.98 -7.99 -4.63
CA ASP A 176 -13.41 -7.95 -3.22
C ASP A 176 -14.86 -8.41 -3.04
N SER A 177 -15.62 -8.57 -4.12
CA SER A 177 -16.98 -9.10 -4.04
C SER A 177 -16.98 -10.45 -3.33
N ARG A 178 -17.87 -10.61 -2.35
CA ARG A 178 -18.03 -11.88 -1.62
C ARG A 178 -18.72 -12.95 -2.44
N ALA A 179 -19.34 -12.57 -3.57
CA ALA A 179 -19.98 -13.50 -4.48
C ALA A 179 -18.99 -14.60 -4.92
N ARG A 180 -19.45 -15.85 -4.93
CA ARG A 180 -18.60 -17.00 -5.28
C ARG A 180 -18.14 -16.93 -6.73
N ALA A 181 -19.01 -16.44 -7.61
CA ALA A 181 -18.74 -16.07 -8.99
C ALA A 181 -19.17 -14.60 -9.15
N PRO A 182 -18.24 -13.63 -9.07
CA PRO A 182 -18.59 -12.25 -9.37
C PRO A 182 -18.99 -12.17 -10.84
N GLU A 183 -20.24 -11.78 -11.11
CA GLU A 183 -20.66 -11.53 -12.48
C GLU A 183 -19.91 -10.30 -13.02
N PRO A 184 -19.36 -10.36 -14.24
CA PRO A 184 -18.75 -9.20 -14.85
C PRO A 184 -19.77 -8.06 -14.96
N GLU A 185 -19.41 -6.89 -14.47
CA GLU A 185 -20.17 -5.68 -14.80
C GLU A 185 -19.75 -5.22 -16.20
N ILE A 186 -20.72 -5.06 -17.11
CA ILE A 186 -20.44 -4.51 -18.44
C ILE A 186 -20.24 -3.02 -18.29
N LEU A 187 -18.98 -2.58 -18.36
CA LEU A 187 -18.60 -1.18 -18.26
C LEU A 187 -18.82 -0.43 -19.57
N VAL A 188 -18.67 -1.13 -20.71
CA VAL A 188 -18.88 -0.57 -22.05
C VAL A 188 -19.40 -1.67 -22.96
N ALA A 189 -20.45 -1.39 -23.73
CA ALA A 189 -20.94 -2.26 -24.79
C ALA A 189 -20.87 -1.55 -26.15
N ARG A 190 -20.17 -2.17 -27.11
CA ARG A 190 -20.20 -1.75 -28.52
C ARG A 190 -21.36 -2.46 -29.22
N THR A 191 -22.29 -1.69 -29.74
CA THR A 191 -23.37 -2.18 -30.61
C THR A 191 -23.22 -1.53 -31.98
N GLN A 192 -22.91 -2.32 -33.01
CA GLN A 192 -22.93 -1.89 -34.42
C GLN A 192 -22.15 -0.61 -34.72
N GLY A 193 -20.94 -0.47 -34.16
CA GLY A 193 -20.09 0.72 -34.36
C GLY A 193 -20.48 1.94 -33.52
N ILE A 194 -21.62 1.91 -32.83
CA ILE A 194 -22.01 2.93 -31.85
C ILE A 194 -21.59 2.45 -30.46
N VAL A 195 -20.69 3.21 -29.83
CA VAL A 195 -20.36 3.03 -28.41
C VAL A 195 -21.51 3.57 -27.59
N LYS A 196 -22.23 2.68 -26.90
CA LYS A 196 -23.11 3.11 -25.82
C LYS A 196 -22.25 3.17 -24.57
N TYR A 197 -21.97 4.37 -24.10
CA TYR A 197 -21.45 4.57 -22.76
C TYR A 197 -22.53 4.07 -21.79
N SER A 198 -22.27 2.96 -21.10
CA SER A 198 -22.91 2.76 -19.81
C SER A 198 -22.51 3.94 -18.94
N LYS A 199 -23.46 4.47 -18.18
CA LYS A 199 -23.30 5.61 -17.27
C LYS A 199 -21.93 5.57 -16.57
N PRO A 200 -21.29 6.74 -16.30
CA PRO A 200 -20.01 6.78 -15.60
C PRO A 200 -20.08 5.85 -14.40
N TRP A 201 -19.27 4.80 -14.47
CA TRP A 201 -19.25 3.80 -13.43
C TRP A 201 -18.59 4.41 -12.20
N VAL A 202 -19.27 4.32 -11.05
CA VAL A 202 -18.79 4.84 -9.78
C VAL A 202 -18.83 3.69 -8.80
N ASP A 203 -17.67 3.29 -8.30
CA ASP A 203 -17.59 2.39 -7.16
C ASP A 203 -18.26 3.05 -5.95
N ARG A 204 -19.53 2.71 -5.68
CA ARG A 204 -20.26 3.21 -4.51
C ARG A 204 -19.91 2.46 -3.23
N SER A 205 -19.20 1.35 -3.36
CA SER A 205 -18.85 0.49 -2.22
C SER A 205 -17.50 0.83 -1.62
N SER A 206 -16.73 1.72 -2.28
CA SER A 206 -15.56 2.33 -1.69
C SER A 206 -15.83 3.79 -1.34
N ASP A 207 -15.78 4.11 -0.05
CA ASP A 207 -15.99 5.48 0.44
C ASP A 207 -14.91 6.47 -0.08
N ARG A 208 -13.80 5.97 -0.66
CA ARG A 208 -12.63 6.78 -1.01
C ARG A 208 -12.04 6.52 -2.39
N LEU A 209 -12.22 5.33 -2.97
CA LEU A 209 -11.81 5.00 -4.35
C LEU A 209 -13.02 5.10 -5.27
N THR A 210 -13.35 6.31 -5.70
CA THR A 210 -14.20 6.45 -6.89
C THR A 210 -13.30 6.39 -8.11
N VAL A 211 -13.08 5.18 -8.63
CA VAL A 211 -12.53 5.06 -9.98
C VAL A 211 -13.68 5.31 -10.93
N ARG A 212 -13.59 6.37 -11.72
CA ARG A 212 -14.51 6.60 -12.83
C ARG A 212 -13.81 6.15 -14.09
N VAL A 213 -14.33 5.10 -14.71
CA VAL A 213 -13.85 4.64 -16.01
C VAL A 213 -14.68 5.33 -17.07
N ALA A 214 -14.04 6.14 -17.91
CA ALA A 214 -14.62 6.64 -19.15
C ALA A 214 -13.88 5.98 -20.30
N ALA A 215 -14.58 5.31 -21.20
CA ALA A 215 -13.96 4.64 -22.33
C ALA A 215 -14.42 5.31 -23.63
N TRP A 216 -13.50 5.84 -24.42
CA TRP A 216 -13.82 6.37 -25.74
C TRP A 216 -13.23 5.45 -26.80
N VAL A 217 -13.94 5.31 -27.93
CA VAL A 217 -13.45 4.54 -29.08
C VAL A 217 -13.21 5.47 -30.24
N GLN A 218 -11.98 5.46 -30.77
CA GLN A 218 -11.67 6.16 -32.01
C GLN A 218 -11.72 5.17 -33.18
N PRO A 219 -12.35 5.52 -34.32
CA PRO A 219 -12.19 4.76 -35.55
C PRO A 219 -10.70 4.67 -35.93
N PRO A 220 -10.16 3.51 -36.34
CA PRO A 220 -10.86 2.31 -36.82
C PRO A 220 -11.16 1.23 -35.75
N GLY A 221 -11.07 1.52 -34.46
CA GLY A 221 -11.46 0.56 -33.42
C GLY A 221 -10.65 0.58 -32.12
N GLU A 222 -9.80 1.59 -31.90
CA GLU A 222 -9.00 1.73 -30.69
C GLU A 222 -9.88 2.08 -29.50
N VAL A 223 -9.69 1.42 -28.35
CA VAL A 223 -10.36 1.78 -27.09
C VAL A 223 -9.36 2.56 -26.24
N TYR A 224 -9.72 3.79 -25.90
CA TYR A 224 -9.05 4.59 -24.91
C TYR A 224 -9.79 4.47 -23.59
N LEU A 225 -9.08 4.07 -22.54
CA LEU A 225 -9.60 4.05 -21.18
C LEU A 225 -9.07 5.26 -20.42
N MET A 226 -9.95 6.19 -20.11
CA MET A 226 -9.64 7.28 -19.20
C MET A 226 -10.09 6.89 -17.80
N LEU A 227 -9.11 6.70 -16.92
CA LEU A 227 -9.34 6.49 -15.50
C LEU A 227 -9.29 7.85 -14.80
N LEU A 228 -10.47 8.33 -14.40
CA LEU A 228 -10.60 9.51 -13.57
C LEU A 228 -10.57 9.05 -12.11
N GLN A 229 -9.46 9.33 -11.42
CA GLN A 229 -9.34 9.13 -9.98
C GLN A 229 -9.36 10.51 -9.29
N ASN A 230 -10.32 10.74 -8.40
CA ASN A 230 -10.37 11.86 -7.46
C ASN A 230 -9.77 13.18 -7.98
N HIS A 231 -10.47 13.83 -8.93
CA HIS A 231 -10.16 15.15 -9.51
C HIS A 231 -8.85 15.30 -10.31
N ARG A 232 -8.10 14.24 -10.58
CA ARG A 232 -7.01 14.26 -11.56
C ARG A 232 -7.25 13.23 -12.67
N SER A 233 -7.19 13.69 -13.93
CA SER A 233 -7.15 12.81 -15.09
C SER A 233 -5.82 12.07 -15.11
N VAL A 234 -5.88 10.74 -15.01
CA VAL A 234 -4.74 9.89 -15.32
C VAL A 234 -5.01 9.32 -16.71
N ASN A 235 -4.32 9.85 -17.70
CA ASN A 235 -4.32 9.24 -19.03
C ASN A 235 -3.54 7.93 -18.92
N LEU A 236 -4.22 6.81 -19.10
CA LEU A 236 -3.56 5.52 -19.16
C LEU A 236 -4.09 4.74 -20.36
N ILE A 237 -3.14 4.45 -21.26
CA ILE A 237 -3.12 3.33 -22.20
C ILE A 237 -3.73 3.63 -23.57
N ASP A 238 -2.81 3.87 -24.51
CA ASP A 238 -3.01 3.70 -25.95
C ASP A 238 -2.91 2.20 -26.23
N SER A 239 -4.05 1.52 -26.37
CA SER A 239 -4.07 0.10 -26.74
C SER A 239 -3.93 -0.03 -28.26
N ARG A 240 -2.73 0.27 -28.78
CA ARG A 240 -2.44 -0.05 -30.18
C ARG A 240 -2.53 -1.57 -30.34
N PRO A 241 -3.33 -2.08 -31.29
CA PRO A 241 -3.25 -3.49 -31.65
C PRO A 241 -1.83 -3.74 -32.16
N THR A 242 -1.06 -4.55 -31.45
CA THR A 242 0.21 -5.08 -31.94
C THR A 242 -0.09 -5.98 -33.13
N GLY A 243 -0.14 -5.37 -34.32
CA GLY A 243 -0.19 -6.11 -35.57
C GLY A 243 1.09 -6.93 -35.69
N GLY A 244 0.98 -8.25 -35.60
CA GLY A 244 2.05 -9.16 -35.97
C GLY A 244 2.05 -10.51 -35.27
N CYS A 245 1.33 -11.48 -35.84
CA CYS A 245 1.92 -12.78 -36.13
C CYS A 245 1.06 -13.54 -37.15
N SER A 246 1.38 -13.34 -38.44
CA SER A 246 1.06 -14.31 -39.49
C SER A 246 2.40 -14.76 -40.08
N ARG A 247 2.74 -16.01 -39.78
CA ARG A 247 3.72 -16.94 -40.37
C ARG A 247 3.65 -18.16 -39.43
N ALA A 248 3.26 -19.37 -39.82
CA ALA A 248 3.06 -20.00 -41.13
C ALA A 248 1.75 -20.81 -41.12
#